data_AF-A0A7J6WUM8-F1
#
_entry.id   AF-A0A7J6WUM8-F1
#
_cell.length_a   1.000
_cell.length_b   1.000
_cell.length_c   1.000
_cell.angle_alpha   90.00
_cell.angle_beta   90.00
_cell.angle_gamma   90.00
#
_symmetry.space_group_name_H-M   'P 1'
#
loop_
_entity.id
_entity.type
_entity.pdbx_description
1 polymer ?
#
loop_
_entity_poly.entity_id
_entity_poly.type
_entity_poly.pdbx_seq_one_letter_code
_entity_poly.pdbx_strand_id
1 'polypeptide(L)'
;MKSEALQDTVIKDLVLLSCVGLRPVFVHGGGPEINNWLARLGIQPNFLNGLRVTDASTMEIVEMVLVGKVNEHLASLINHAGATAVGLSGKDGRLLTPRPSAKSAQLGFVCDNARVDTSIL
;
A
#
# COMPACT_ATOMS: atom_id res chain seq x y z
N MET A 1 2.81 2.70 -9.82
CA MET A 1 2.04 3.24 -10.98
C MET A 1 2.69 2.74 -12.26
N LYS A 2 1.95 2.65 -13.38
CA LYS A 2 2.51 2.10 -14.64
C LYS A 2 3.39 3.09 -15.42
N SER A 3 3.35 4.37 -15.08
CA SER A 3 4.12 5.44 -15.74
C SER A 3 4.66 6.41 -14.69
N GLU A 4 5.94 6.75 -14.78
CA GLU A 4 6.60 7.74 -13.92
C GLU A 4 6.01 9.14 -14.13
N ALA A 5 5.70 9.52 -15.38
CA ALA A 5 5.08 10.81 -15.68
C ALA A 5 3.70 10.94 -15.01
N LEU A 6 2.89 9.88 -15.02
CA LEU A 6 1.59 9.89 -14.34
C LEU A 6 1.75 9.98 -12.82
N GLN A 7 2.76 9.29 -12.27
CA GLN A 7 3.06 9.34 -10.85
C GLN A 7 3.45 10.76 -10.41
N ASP A 8 4.33 11.42 -11.15
CA ASP A 8 4.72 12.80 -10.90
C ASP A 8 3.51 13.76 -10.93
N THR A 9 2.62 13.63 -11.92
CA THR A 9 1.37 14.41 -11.97
C THR A 9 0.51 14.20 -10.72
N VAL A 10 0.27 12.95 -10.32
CA VAL A 10 -0.54 12.65 -9.12
C VAL A 10 0.09 13.23 -7.85
N ILE A 11 1.43 13.18 -7.71
CA ILE A 11 2.11 13.78 -6.57
C ILE A 11 1.94 15.30 -6.56
N LYS A 12 2.11 15.96 -7.72
CA LYS A 12 1.90 17.42 -7.85
C LYS A 12 0.47 17.82 -7.49
N ASP A 13 -0.52 17.04 -7.90
CA ASP A 13 -1.92 17.28 -7.54
C ASP A 13 -2.14 17.16 -6.02
N LEU A 14 -1.56 16.15 -5.36
CA LEU A 14 -1.65 16.01 -3.90
C LEU A 14 -1.03 17.20 -3.17
N VAL A 15 0.14 17.66 -3.62
CA VAL A 15 0.82 18.85 -3.06
C VAL A 15 -0.03 20.10 -3.29
N LEU A 16 -0.59 20.28 -4.49
CA LEU A 16 -1.46 21.40 -4.80
C LEU A 16 -2.67 21.44 -3.86
N LEU A 17 -3.37 20.31 -3.68
CA LEU A 17 -4.51 20.20 -2.78
C LEU A 17 -4.13 20.60 -1.35
N SER A 18 -2.97 20.14 -0.86
CA SER A 18 -2.46 20.55 0.45
C SER A 18 -2.18 22.06 0.52
N CYS A 19 -1.56 22.64 -0.50
CA CYS A 19 -1.21 24.06 -0.55
C CYS A 19 -2.44 24.98 -0.58
N VAL A 20 -3.56 24.53 -1.15
CA VAL A 20 -4.82 25.30 -1.17
C VAL A 20 -5.69 25.05 0.07
N GLY A 21 -5.17 24.35 1.07
CA GLY A 21 -5.80 24.20 2.39
C GLY A 21 -6.63 22.92 2.58
N LEU A 22 -6.66 22.00 1.61
CA LEU A 22 -7.24 20.68 1.84
C LEU A 22 -6.27 19.80 2.65
N ARG A 23 -6.81 18.75 3.27
CA ARG A 23 -6.05 17.78 4.07
C ARG A 23 -6.11 16.39 3.41
N PRO A 24 -5.39 16.16 2.31
CA PRO A 24 -5.45 14.89 1.60
C PRO A 24 -4.82 13.75 2.42
N VAL A 25 -5.47 12.58 2.39
CA VAL A 25 -4.89 11.31 2.85
C VAL A 25 -4.74 10.41 1.63
N PHE A 26 -3.50 9.96 1.36
CA PHE A 26 -3.20 9.18 0.17
C PHE A 26 -3.05 7.69 0.50
N VAL A 27 -3.94 6.87 -0.05
CA VAL A 27 -3.91 5.40 0.08
C VAL A 27 -3.45 4.80 -1.25
N HIS A 28 -2.50 3.87 -1.20
CA HIS A 28 -1.92 3.25 -2.39
C HIS A 28 -1.99 1.71 -2.35
N GLY A 29 -1.94 1.10 -3.52
CA GLY A 29 -1.65 -0.33 -3.69
C GLY A 29 -0.20 -0.57 -4.12
N GLY A 30 0.07 -1.76 -4.66
CA GLY A 30 1.40 -2.08 -5.20
C GLY A 30 1.49 -3.44 -5.90
N GLY A 31 0.37 -3.94 -6.44
CA GLY A 31 0.29 -5.28 -7.06
C GLY A 31 1.42 -5.62 -8.05
N PRO A 32 1.76 -4.73 -9.01
CA PRO A 32 2.86 -4.95 -9.95
C PRO A 32 4.23 -5.09 -9.27
N GLU A 33 4.54 -4.28 -8.26
CA GLU A 33 5.80 -4.34 -7.52
C GLU A 33 5.92 -5.63 -6.71
N ILE A 34 4.82 -6.06 -6.08
CA ILE A 34 4.78 -7.35 -5.38
C ILE A 34 5.07 -8.49 -6.35
N ASN A 35 4.44 -8.50 -7.53
CA ASN A 35 4.67 -9.54 -8.54
C ASN A 35 6.13 -9.58 -9.01
N ASN A 36 6.77 -8.42 -9.18
CA ASN A 36 8.19 -8.33 -9.53
C ASN A 36 9.07 -9.00 -8.47
N TRP A 37 8.82 -8.71 -7.19
CA TRP A 37 9.58 -9.31 -6.10
C TRP A 37 9.33 -10.81 -5.91
N LEU A 38 8.08 -11.26 -6.04
CA LEU A 38 7.77 -12.69 -6.04
C LEU A 38 8.52 -13.43 -7.16
N ALA A 39 8.52 -12.86 -8.38
CA ALA A 39 9.25 -13.43 -9.51
C ALA A 39 10.77 -13.51 -9.27
N ARG A 40 11.37 -12.47 -8.67
CA ARG A 40 12.80 -12.49 -8.29
C ARG A 40 13.15 -13.59 -7.30
N LEU A 41 12.21 -13.97 -6.45
CA LEU A 41 12.34 -15.02 -5.45
C LEU A 41 11.88 -16.40 -5.98
N GLY A 42 11.51 -16.50 -7.26
CA GLY A 42 11.03 -17.74 -7.87
C GLY A 42 9.65 -18.18 -7.38
N ILE A 43 8.88 -17.29 -6.75
CA ILE A 43 7.54 -17.57 -6.24
C ILE A 43 6.52 -17.15 -7.30
N GLN A 44 5.68 -18.09 -7.73
CA GLN A 44 4.62 -17.80 -8.70
C GLN A 44 3.42 -17.14 -8.01
N PRO A 45 2.99 -15.95 -8.46
CA PRO A 45 1.78 -15.32 -7.94
C PRO A 45 0.53 -16.18 -8.19
N ASN A 46 -0.24 -16.45 -7.13
CA ASN A 46 -1.53 -17.13 -7.24
C ASN A 46 -2.67 -16.14 -7.00
N PHE A 47 -3.70 -16.19 -7.84
CA PHE A 47 -4.87 -15.33 -7.77
C PHE A 47 -6.16 -16.16 -7.85
N LEU A 48 -7.13 -15.82 -6.99
CA LEU A 48 -8.46 -16.39 -6.97
C LEU A 48 -9.49 -15.26 -6.99
N ASN A 49 -10.34 -15.21 -8.02
CA ASN A 49 -11.36 -14.17 -8.19
C ASN A 49 -10.82 -12.73 -8.10
N GLY A 50 -9.63 -12.49 -8.67
CA GLY A 50 -8.99 -11.17 -8.65
C GLY A 50 -8.25 -10.82 -7.36
N LEU A 51 -8.32 -11.66 -6.32
CA LEU A 51 -7.57 -11.49 -5.07
C LEU A 51 -6.34 -12.38 -5.08
N ARG A 52 -5.22 -11.88 -4.54
CA ARG A 52 -4.01 -12.67 -4.37
C ARG A 52 -4.20 -13.69 -3.24
N VAL A 53 -3.98 -14.96 -3.52
CA VAL A 53 -3.85 -15.98 -2.47
C VAL A 53 -2.55 -15.69 -1.73
N THR A 54 -2.65 -15.46 -0.41
CA THR A 54 -1.56 -14.91 0.39
C THR A 54 -1.29 -15.81 1.58
N ASP A 55 -0.31 -16.70 1.44
CA ASP A 55 0.23 -17.48 2.56
C ASP A 55 1.24 -16.67 3.38
N ALA A 56 1.90 -17.31 4.36
CA ALA A 56 2.76 -16.61 5.31
C ALA A 56 3.98 -15.97 4.63
N SER A 57 4.65 -16.71 3.75
CA SER A 57 5.82 -16.22 3.01
C SER A 57 5.42 -15.14 2.01
N THR A 58 4.27 -15.29 1.33
CA THR A 58 3.75 -14.25 0.43
C THR A 58 3.39 -12.99 1.22
N MET A 59 2.81 -13.11 2.41
CA MET A 59 2.45 -11.98 3.26
C MET A 59 3.68 -11.17 3.68
N GLU A 60 4.77 -11.84 4.06
CA GLU A 60 6.04 -11.20 4.41
C GLU A 60 6.56 -10.34 3.24
N ILE A 61 6.54 -10.89 2.02
CA ILE A 61 6.96 -10.18 0.81
C ILE A 61 6.02 -9.02 0.49
N VAL A 62 4.70 -9.23 0.60
CA VAL A 62 3.70 -8.17 0.39
C VAL A 62 3.96 -7.00 1.34
N GLU A 63 4.20 -7.27 2.62
CA GLU A 63 4.49 -6.24 3.62
C GLU A 63 5.80 -5.51 3.31
N MET A 64 6.89 -6.23 3.09
CA MET A 64 8.20 -5.64 2.77
C MET A 64 8.13 -4.71 1.55
N VAL A 65 7.41 -5.13 0.51
CA VAL A 65 7.31 -4.36 -0.73
C VAL A 65 6.41 -3.14 -0.56
N LEU A 66 5.23 -3.31 0.03
CA LEU A 66 4.28 -2.22 0.16
C LEU A 66 4.77 -1.16 1.13
N VAL A 67 5.24 -1.57 2.31
CA VAL A 67 5.71 -0.64 3.36
C VAL A 67 7.13 -0.19 3.04
N GLY A 68 8.09 -1.10 2.95
CA GLY A 68 9.51 -0.74 2.86
C GLY A 68 9.97 -0.14 1.53
N LYS A 69 9.21 -0.33 0.44
CA LYS A 69 9.59 0.19 -0.90
C LYS A 69 8.59 1.19 -1.44
N VAL A 70 7.34 0.78 -1.64
CA VAL A 70 6.35 1.61 -2.35
C VAL A 70 5.94 2.81 -1.51
N ASN A 71 5.63 2.59 -0.23
CA ASN A 71 5.21 3.64 0.69
C ASN A 71 6.31 4.69 0.88
N GLU A 72 7.54 4.25 1.19
CA GLU A 72 8.69 5.14 1.35
C GLU A 72 9.03 5.91 0.07
N HIS A 73 8.95 5.27 -1.10
CA HIS A 73 9.18 5.94 -2.36
C HIS A 73 8.15 7.05 -2.63
N LEU A 74 6.88 6.80 -2.36
CA LEU A 74 5.82 7.80 -2.53
C LEU A 74 5.96 8.96 -1.53
N ALA A 75 6.22 8.67 -0.26
CA ALA A 75 6.49 9.69 0.75
C ALA A 75 7.69 10.56 0.36
N SER A 76 8.77 9.93 -0.12
CA SER A 76 9.94 10.62 -0.64
C SER A 76 9.59 11.55 -1.81
N LEU A 77 8.81 11.10 -2.80
CA LEU A 77 8.41 11.96 -3.92
C LEU A 77 7.58 13.16 -3.48
N ILE A 78 6.64 12.98 -2.54
CA ILE A 78 5.85 14.08 -1.99
C ILE A 78 6.76 15.09 -1.27
N ASN A 79 7.74 14.59 -0.50
CA ASN A 79 8.72 15.42 0.19
C ASN A 79 9.58 16.23 -0.80
N HIS A 80 10.05 15.60 -1.88
CA HIS A 80 10.80 16.29 -2.94
C HIS A 80 9.96 17.30 -3.71
N ALA A 81 8.65 17.09 -3.82
CA ALA A 81 7.72 18.01 -4.46
C ALA A 81 7.34 19.22 -3.59
N GLY A 82 7.90 19.35 -2.38
CA GLY A 82 7.79 20.55 -1.53
C GLY A 82 6.72 20.46 -0.43
N ALA A 83 6.16 19.28 -0.17
CA ALA A 83 5.30 19.04 0.99
C ALA A 83 6.02 18.17 2.04
N THR A 84 5.32 17.78 3.10
CA THR A 84 5.81 16.81 4.08
C THR A 84 4.81 15.66 4.19
N ALA A 85 5.29 14.45 3.93
CA ALA A 85 4.54 13.21 4.00
C ALA A 85 5.17 12.25 5.02
N VAL A 86 4.32 11.54 5.73
CA VAL A 86 4.68 10.43 6.62
C VAL A 86 4.04 9.16 6.06
N GLY A 87 4.87 8.14 5.83
CA GLY A 87 4.42 6.82 5.44
C GLY A 87 3.87 6.06 6.65
N LEU A 88 2.66 5.52 6.55
CA LEU A 88 2.02 4.69 7.58
C LEU A 88 1.47 3.42 6.97
N SER A 89 1.51 2.35 7.75
CA SER A 89 0.83 1.09 7.52
C SER A 89 -0.35 0.92 8.49
N GLY A 90 -1.15 -0.14 8.30
CA GLY A 90 -2.21 -0.48 9.24
C GLY A 90 -1.72 -0.85 10.65
N LYS A 91 -0.44 -1.23 10.81
CA LYS A 91 0.15 -1.61 12.10
C LYS A 91 0.51 -0.40 12.94
N ASP A 92 0.88 0.71 12.31
CA ASP A 92 1.30 1.93 12.99
C ASP A 92 0.14 2.52 13.77
N GLY A 93 0.34 2.74 15.08
CA GLY A 93 -0.71 3.22 15.99
C GLY A 93 -1.99 2.39 16.01
N ARG A 94 -1.97 1.15 15.50
CA ARG A 94 -3.18 0.33 15.26
C ARG A 94 -4.21 1.03 14.36
N LEU A 95 -3.73 1.76 13.35
CA LEU A 95 -4.58 2.47 12.38
C LEU A 95 -5.63 1.54 11.76
N LEU A 96 -5.27 0.30 11.44
CA LEU A 96 -6.18 -0.73 10.94
C LEU A 96 -6.11 -2.00 11.77
N THR A 97 -7.26 -2.47 12.25
CA THR A 97 -7.41 -3.81 12.84
C THR A 97 -8.21 -4.69 11.89
N PRO A 98 -7.56 -5.61 11.14
CA PRO A 98 -8.21 -6.37 10.09
C PRO A 98 -9.14 -7.47 10.63
N ARG A 99 -10.18 -7.81 9.85
CA ARG A 99 -10.97 -9.03 10.03
C ARG A 99 -10.69 -9.99 8.87
N PRO A 100 -10.30 -11.25 9.14
CA PRO A 100 -10.05 -12.24 8.09
C PRO A 100 -11.24 -12.37 7.15
N SER A 101 -10.95 -12.62 5.88
CA SER A 101 -11.98 -12.83 4.87
C SER A 101 -12.83 -14.04 5.21
N ALA A 102 -14.12 -14.00 4.86
CA ALA A 102 -14.98 -15.18 4.90
C ALA A 102 -14.43 -16.35 4.04
N LYS A 103 -13.55 -16.04 3.08
CA LYS A 103 -12.86 -17.00 2.22
C LYS A 103 -11.40 -17.27 2.64
N SER A 104 -11.02 -16.95 3.88
CA SER A 104 -9.65 -17.10 4.38
C SER A 104 -9.07 -18.51 4.22
N ALA A 105 -9.91 -19.55 4.28
CA ALA A 105 -9.48 -20.92 4.01
C ALA A 105 -8.88 -21.12 2.60
N GLN A 106 -9.30 -20.31 1.62
CA GLN A 106 -8.82 -20.37 0.23
C GLN A 106 -7.81 -19.25 -0.08
N LEU A 107 -7.95 -18.11 0.59
CA LEU A 107 -7.17 -16.90 0.30
C LEU A 107 -5.99 -16.68 1.24
N GLY A 108 -5.92 -17.40 2.36
CA GLY A 108 -4.91 -17.17 3.40
C GLY A 108 -5.14 -15.85 4.15
N PHE A 109 -4.09 -15.05 4.30
CA PHE A 109 -4.04 -13.79 5.05
C PHE A 109 -4.71 -12.60 4.34
N VAL A 110 -5.87 -12.83 3.72
CA VAL A 110 -6.69 -11.79 3.09
C VAL A 110 -7.83 -11.37 4.02
N CYS A 111 -8.17 -10.09 4.02
CA CYS A 111 -9.17 -9.50 4.91
C CYS A 111 -10.27 -8.80 4.11
N ASP A 112 -11.52 -8.88 4.58
CA ASP A 112 -12.67 -8.24 3.89
C ASP A 112 -12.88 -6.80 4.36
N ASN A 113 -12.66 -6.54 5.65
CA ASN A 113 -12.77 -5.21 6.26
C ASN A 113 -11.84 -5.07 7.46
N ALA A 114 -11.72 -3.85 7.97
CA ALA A 114 -10.94 -3.53 9.15
C ALA A 114 -11.67 -2.48 10.00
N ARG A 115 -11.45 -2.51 11.32
CA ARG A 115 -11.73 -1.35 12.18
C ARG A 115 -10.65 -0.30 11.92
N VAL A 116 -11.04 0.96 11.82
CA VAL A 116 -10.14 2.11 11.62
C VAL A 116 -10.03 2.90 12.93
N ASP A 117 -8.80 3.22 13.34
CA ASP A 117 -8.50 4.10 14.47
C ASP A 117 -7.72 5.32 13.98
N THR A 118 -8.38 6.48 13.91
CA THR A 118 -7.82 7.69 13.28
C THR A 118 -7.02 8.54 14.25
N SER A 119 -6.71 8.05 15.46
CA SER A 119 -6.04 8.84 16.50
C SER A 119 -4.64 9.34 16.12
N ILE A 120 -4.03 8.74 15.09
CA ILE A 120 -2.69 9.10 14.59
C ILE A 120 -2.69 9.93 13.30
N LEU A 121 -3.87 10.31 12.79
CA LEU A 121 -4.04 11.09 11.55
C LEU A 121 -4.24 12.59 11.80
#